data_AF-A0A9E1WJ96-F1
#
_entry.id   AF-A0A9E1WJ96-F1
#
_cell.length_a   1.000
_cell.length_b   1.000
_cell.length_c   1.000
_cell.angle_alpha   90.00
_cell.angle_beta   90.00
_cell.angle_gamma   90.00
#
_symmetry.space_group_name_H-M   'P 1'
#
loop_
_entity.id
_entity.type
_entity.pdbx_description
1 polymer ?
#
loop_
_entity_poly.entity_id
_entity_poly.type
_entity_poly.pdbx_seq_one_letter_code
_entity_poly.pdbx_strand_id
1 'polypeptide(L)'
;MNNKIKLAVAGAVLASASVANAGITWDAGEWTVDMNGNVNAFAIMADNNDNNSAQGALTNANGGNDPDAASINTGLFPAWLGFTATTRQNNLDTSVTISFQPGASVTGGL
;
A
#
# COMPACT_ATOMS: atom_id res chain seq x y z
N MET A 1 50.79 28.95 15.80
CA MET A 1 49.40 28.60 16.19
C MET A 1 49.43 27.71 17.42
N ASN A 2 48.71 28.06 18.49
CA ASN A 2 48.74 27.36 19.79
C ASN A 2 47.94 26.04 19.73
N ASN A 3 48.45 24.93 20.26
CA ASN A 3 47.86 23.59 20.13
C ASN A 3 46.43 23.49 20.69
N LYS A 4 46.06 24.37 21.63
CA LYS A 4 44.70 24.46 22.19
C LYS A 4 43.65 24.95 21.18
N ILE A 5 44.03 25.87 20.29
CA ILE A 5 43.15 26.39 19.23
C ILE A 5 42.90 25.31 18.17
N LYS A 6 43.92 24.51 17.83
CA LYS A 6 43.77 23.40 16.89
C LYS A 6 42.82 22.32 17.42
N LEU A 7 42.89 22.03 18.72
CA LEU A 7 42.04 21.03 19.36
C LEU A 7 40.58 21.51 19.47
N ALA A 8 40.36 22.79 19.77
CA ALA A 8 39.02 23.38 19.79
C ALA A 8 38.37 23.38 18.40
N VAL A 9 39.12 23.71 17.35
CA VAL A 9 38.64 23.69 15.97
C VAL A 9 38.35 22.25 15.51
N ALA A 10 39.19 21.28 15.86
CA ALA A 10 38.94 19.86 15.57
C ALA A 10 37.71 19.32 16.32
N GLY A 11 37.50 19.73 17.58
CA GLY A 11 36.32 19.35 18.36
C GLY A 11 35.02 19.96 17.85
N ALA A 12 35.06 21.20 17.35
CA ALA A 12 33.89 21.88 16.78
C ALA A 12 33.47 21.30 15.41
N VAL A 13 34.42 20.82 14.60
CA VAL A 13 34.15 20.14 13.33
C VAL A 13 33.61 18.72 13.56
N LEU A 14 34.04 18.05 14.63
CA LEU A 14 33.54 16.71 14.96
C LEU A 14 32.12 16.74 15.58
N ALA A 15 31.78 17.80 16.31
CA ALA A 15 30.46 17.97 16.95
C ALA A 15 29.33 18.38 15.99
N SER A 16 29.64 18.77 14.75
CA SER A 16 28.66 19.15 13.72
C SER A 16 28.49 18.11 12.60
N ALA A 17 29.26 17.02 12.62
CA ALA A 17 29.23 15.98 11.58
C ALA A 17 28.08 14.97 11.74
N SER A 18 27.37 14.96 12.86
CA SER A 18 26.25 14.05 13.11
C SER A 18 24.92 14.80 13.12
N VAL A 19 24.56 15.42 12.00
CA VAL A 19 23.14 15.54 11.66
C VAL A 19 22.70 14.17 11.18
N ALA A 20 22.02 13.43 12.07
CA ALA A 20 21.27 12.25 11.68
C ALA A 20 20.24 12.67 10.62
N ASN A 21 20.52 12.38 9.35
CA ASN A 21 19.57 12.58 8.28
C ASN A 21 18.51 11.48 8.38
N ALA A 22 17.43 11.75 9.12
CA ALA A 22 16.28 10.86 9.31
C ALA A 22 15.39 10.80 8.05
N GLY A 23 16.01 10.47 6.94
CA GLY A 23 15.42 10.31 5.63
C GLY A 23 16.56 10.03 4.68
N ILE A 24 16.67 8.83 4.12
CA ILE A 24 17.70 8.54 3.13
C ILE A 24 17.37 9.38 1.89
N THR A 25 17.97 10.55 1.76
CA THR A 25 17.86 11.38 0.57
C THR A 25 18.85 10.85 -0.45
N TRP A 26 18.35 10.06 -1.41
CA TRP A 26 19.12 9.70 -2.59
C TRP A 26 18.92 10.80 -3.64
N ASP A 27 19.99 11.50 -3.98
CA ASP A 27 20.05 12.32 -5.19
C ASP A 27 20.15 11.35 -6.38
N ALA A 28 19.01 10.77 -6.72
CA ALA A 28 18.83 9.83 -7.80
C ALA A 28 18.44 10.57 -9.09
N GLY A 29 19.00 10.16 -10.22
CA GLY A 29 18.81 10.75 -11.55
C GLY A 29 17.45 10.43 -12.13
N GLU A 30 17.37 10.15 -13.43
CA GLU A 30 16.11 9.71 -14.02
C GLU A 30 15.64 8.41 -13.37
N TRP A 31 14.36 8.38 -13.00
CA TRP A 31 13.68 7.21 -12.47
C TRP A 31 12.78 6.63 -13.56
N THR A 32 12.91 5.33 -13.79
CA THR A 32 11.92 4.57 -14.56
C THR A 32 10.87 4.10 -13.58
N VAL A 33 9.63 4.58 -13.75
CA VAL A 33 8.49 4.20 -12.93
C VAL A 33 7.58 3.29 -13.75
N ASP A 34 7.32 2.10 -13.23
CA ASP A 34 6.36 1.13 -13.74
C ASP A 34 5.16 1.02 -12.79
N MET A 35 4.00 0.72 -13.37
CA MET A 35 2.75 0.50 -12.65
C MET A 35 2.17 -0.85 -13.04
N ASN A 36 1.84 -1.68 -12.05
CA ASN A 36 1.25 -2.99 -12.28
C ASN A 36 0.18 -3.30 -11.24
N GLY A 37 -0.78 -4.14 -11.60
CA GLY A 37 -1.80 -4.58 -10.68
C GLY A 37 -3.00 -5.18 -11.37
N ASN A 38 -3.96 -5.64 -10.56
CA ASN A 38 -5.31 -5.91 -11.01
C ASN A 38 -6.32 -5.23 -10.09
N VAL A 39 -7.30 -4.58 -10.69
CA VAL A 39 -8.48 -4.10 -9.98
C VAL A 39 -9.66 -4.89 -10.51
N ASN A 40 -10.39 -5.54 -9.61
CA ASN A 40 -11.57 -6.31 -9.96
C ASN A 40 -12.68 -6.05 -8.92
N ALA A 41 -13.90 -6.09 -9.40
CA ALA A 41 -15.10 -6.01 -8.61
C ALA A 41 -16.20 -6.80 -9.32
N PHE A 42 -16.92 -7.61 -8.57
CA PHE A 42 -18.07 -8.37 -9.03
C PHE A 42 -19.31 -7.87 -8.31
N ALA A 43 -20.33 -7.53 -9.08
CA ALA A 43 -21.67 -7.31 -8.54
C ALA A 43 -22.38 -8.67 -8.48
N ILE A 44 -22.86 -9.01 -7.30
CA ILE A 44 -23.67 -10.20 -7.05
C ILE A 44 -25.08 -9.71 -6.76
N MET A 45 -26.02 -10.09 -7.62
CA MET A 45 -27.45 -9.88 -7.43
C MET A 45 -28.06 -11.24 -7.10
N ALA A 46 -28.75 -11.33 -5.97
CA ALA A 46 -29.38 -12.56 -5.51
C ALA A 46 -30.85 -12.30 -5.17
N ASP A 47 -31.71 -13.17 -5.66
CA ASP A 47 -33.11 -13.28 -5.23
C ASP A 47 -33.18 -14.45 -4.22
N ASN A 48 -33.56 -14.14 -2.98
CA ASN A 48 -33.55 -15.07 -1.87
C ASN A 48 -35.00 -15.42 -1.49
N ASN A 49 -35.45 -16.62 -1.85
CA ASN A 49 -36.83 -17.03 -1.61
C ASN A 49 -37.10 -17.46 -0.16
N ASP A 50 -36.08 -17.98 0.54
CA ASP A 50 -36.24 -18.63 1.85
C ASP A 50 -35.56 -17.82 2.98
N ASN A 51 -36.25 -17.70 4.12
CA ASN A 51 -35.76 -16.93 5.28
C ASN A 51 -34.76 -17.72 6.15
N ASN A 52 -34.45 -18.96 5.81
CA ASN A 52 -33.63 -19.84 6.63
C ASN A 52 -32.25 -20.05 5.97
N SER A 53 -31.19 -19.54 6.59
CA SER A 53 -29.81 -19.82 6.17
C SER A 53 -29.04 -20.56 7.26
N ALA A 54 -28.19 -21.50 6.86
CA ALA A 54 -27.26 -22.14 7.77
C ALA A 54 -26.12 -21.16 8.11
N GLN A 55 -25.65 -21.18 9.37
CA GLN A 55 -24.50 -20.37 9.77
C GLN A 55 -23.27 -20.75 8.94
N GLY A 56 -22.68 -19.76 8.26
CA GLY A 56 -21.54 -19.96 7.35
C GLY A 56 -21.93 -20.40 5.93
N ALA A 57 -23.22 -20.44 5.58
CA ALA A 57 -23.65 -20.62 4.20
C ALA A 57 -23.17 -19.46 3.31
N LEU A 58 -22.79 -19.80 2.07
CA LEU A 58 -22.44 -18.82 1.02
C LEU A 58 -23.68 -18.09 0.46
N THR A 59 -24.88 -18.56 0.78
CA THR A 59 -26.16 -18.03 0.33
C THR A 59 -26.78 -17.11 1.39
N ASN A 60 -27.35 -15.99 0.95
CA ASN A 60 -28.12 -15.12 1.84
C ASN A 60 -29.50 -15.74 2.15
N ALA A 61 -30.09 -15.32 3.27
CA ALA A 61 -31.51 -15.57 3.55
C ALA A 61 -32.35 -14.40 3.01
N ASN A 62 -33.62 -14.64 2.78
CA ASN A 62 -34.59 -13.60 2.48
C ASN A 62 -34.59 -12.53 3.60
N GLY A 63 -34.43 -11.26 3.22
CA GLY A 63 -34.40 -10.09 4.11
C GLY A 63 -35.76 -9.70 4.70
N GLY A 64 -36.83 -10.45 4.39
CA GLY A 64 -38.18 -10.24 4.89
C GLY A 64 -39.14 -9.84 3.76
N ASN A 65 -39.49 -8.56 3.69
CA ASN A 65 -40.41 -8.04 2.67
C ASN A 65 -39.74 -7.76 1.32
N ASP A 66 -38.41 -7.88 1.26
CA ASP A 66 -37.60 -7.72 0.06
C ASP A 66 -36.64 -8.94 -0.05
N PRO A 67 -36.87 -9.85 -1.01
CA PRO A 67 -36.00 -11.00 -1.23
C PRO A 67 -34.73 -10.64 -2.00
N ASP A 68 -34.69 -9.46 -2.63
CA ASP A 68 -33.58 -9.03 -3.45
C ASP A 68 -32.41 -8.56 -2.58
N ALA A 69 -31.20 -9.03 -2.89
CA ALA A 69 -29.97 -8.64 -2.23
C ALA A 69 -28.89 -8.33 -3.26
N ALA A 70 -28.17 -7.23 -3.03
CA ALA A 70 -27.02 -6.83 -3.83
C ALA A 70 -25.75 -6.78 -2.97
N SER A 71 -24.64 -7.27 -3.50
CA SER A 71 -23.33 -7.13 -2.87
C SER A 71 -22.23 -6.90 -3.90
N ILE A 72 -21.17 -6.22 -3.49
CA ILE A 72 -19.93 -6.10 -4.26
C ILE A 72 -18.84 -6.91 -3.56
N ASN A 73 -18.10 -7.71 -4.32
CA ASN A 73 -17.00 -8.51 -3.81
C ASN A 73 -15.82 -8.55 -4.81
N THR A 74 -14.61 -8.81 -4.33
CA THR A 74 -13.38 -8.97 -5.15
C THR A 74 -13.12 -10.42 -5.58
N GLY A 75 -14.08 -11.33 -5.39
CA GLY A 75 -13.94 -12.75 -5.68
C GLY A 75 -12.75 -13.39 -4.96
N LEU A 76 -12.14 -14.40 -5.61
CA LEU A 76 -10.99 -15.14 -5.08
C LEU A 76 -9.64 -14.45 -5.30
N PHE A 77 -9.62 -13.32 -6.02
CA PHE A 77 -8.39 -12.63 -6.35
C PHE A 77 -8.42 -11.21 -5.79
N PRO A 78 -7.78 -10.94 -4.64
CA PRO A 78 -7.73 -9.61 -4.06
C PRO A 78 -7.20 -8.58 -5.06
N ALA A 79 -7.85 -7.43 -5.17
CA ALA A 79 -7.32 -6.34 -5.98
C ALA A 79 -6.02 -5.81 -5.38
N TRP A 80 -5.05 -5.49 -6.24
CA TRP A 80 -3.79 -4.87 -5.85
C TRP A 80 -3.32 -3.90 -6.93
N LEU A 81 -2.65 -2.85 -6.49
CA LEU A 81 -2.00 -1.89 -7.34
C LEU A 81 -0.62 -1.60 -6.76
N GLY A 82 0.41 -1.72 -7.60
CA GLY A 82 1.80 -1.55 -7.27
C GLY A 82 2.48 -0.57 -8.20
N PHE A 83 3.43 0.18 -7.63
CA PHE A 83 4.30 1.11 -8.32
C PHE A 83 5.72 0.67 -8.05
N THR A 84 6.53 0.50 -9.09
CA THR A 84 7.94 0.19 -8.95
C THR A 84 8.75 1.28 -9.62
N ALA A 85 9.55 1.99 -8.83
CA ALA A 85 10.49 2.96 -9.33
C ALA A 85 11.90 2.34 -9.30
N THR A 86 12.62 2.43 -10.42
CA THR A 86 14.01 1.96 -10.54
C THR A 86 14.90 3.09 -11.05
N THR A 87 16.13 3.12 -10.58
CA THR A 87 17.16 4.03 -11.06
C THR A 87 18.53 3.36 -10.92
N ARG A 88 19.44 3.69 -11.83
CA ARG A 88 20.85 3.27 -11.74
C ARG A 88 21.73 4.50 -11.68
N GLN A 89 22.45 4.67 -10.58
CA GLN A 89 23.40 5.75 -10.42
C GLN A 89 24.60 5.35 -9.60
N ASN A 90 25.76 5.90 -9.94
CA ASN A 90 27.02 5.60 -9.25
C ASN A 90 27.28 4.09 -9.13
N ASN A 91 26.97 3.34 -10.19
CA ASN A 91 27.03 1.88 -10.28
C ASN A 91 26.12 1.12 -9.30
N LEU A 92 25.19 1.79 -8.62
CA LEU A 92 24.20 1.20 -7.75
C LEU A 92 22.84 1.15 -8.45
N ASP A 93 22.23 -0.04 -8.44
CA ASP A 93 20.83 -0.21 -8.81
C ASP A 93 19.96 -0.01 -7.58
N THR A 94 19.08 0.98 -7.61
CA THR A 94 18.11 1.24 -6.54
C THR A 94 16.71 1.02 -7.07
N SER A 95 15.90 0.28 -6.32
CA SER A 95 14.49 0.06 -6.62
C SER A 95 13.64 0.23 -5.38
N VAL A 96 12.48 0.87 -5.56
CA VAL A 96 11.44 0.98 -4.53
C VAL A 96 10.14 0.49 -5.14
N THR A 97 9.49 -0.46 -4.46
CA THR A 97 8.13 -0.89 -4.78
C THR A 97 7.20 -0.49 -3.66
N ILE A 98 6.14 0.22 -3.99
CA ILE A 98 5.02 0.51 -3.09
C ILE A 98 3.80 -0.17 -3.66
N SER A 99 3.08 -0.92 -2.83
CA SER A 99 1.81 -1.52 -3.23
C SER A 99 0.74 -1.30 -2.18
N PHE A 100 -0.50 -1.24 -2.63
CA PHE A 100 -1.67 -1.25 -1.78
C PHE A 100 -2.73 -2.19 -2.35
N GLN A 101 -3.56 -2.71 -1.46
CA GLN A 101 -4.61 -3.67 -1.76
C GLN A 101 -5.95 -2.99 -1.52
N PRO A 102 -6.49 -2.27 -2.52
CA PRO A 102 -7.77 -1.61 -2.35
C PRO A 102 -8.87 -2.68 -2.25
N GLY A 103 -9.59 -2.71 -1.13
CA GLY A 103 -10.80 -3.50 -1.03
C GLY A 103 -11.89 -2.89 -1.92
N ALA A 104 -12.55 -3.71 -2.75
CA ALA A 104 -13.76 -3.31 -3.46
C ALA A 104 -15.03 -3.91 -2.83
N SER A 105 -14.89 -4.74 -1.79
CA SER A 105 -16.03 -5.37 -1.12
C SER A 105 -16.65 -4.43 -0.08
N VAL A 106 -17.98 -4.31 -0.12
CA VAL A 106 -18.76 -3.62 0.92
C VAL A 106 -19.23 -4.65 1.96
N THR A 107 -18.86 -4.46 3.22
CA THR A 107 -19.44 -5.20 4.35
C THR A 107 -20.60 -4.37 4.90
N GLY A 108 -21.81 -4.71 4.46
CA GLY A 108 -23.03 -3.93 4.73
C GLY A 108 -23.62 -3.42 3.42
N GLY A 109 -24.47 -4.24 2.82
CA GLY A 109 -25.36 -3.80 1.75
C GLY A 109 -26.39 -2.81 2.30
N LEU A 110 -26.87 -1.95 1.41
CA LEU A 110 -28.03 -1.07 1.60
C LEU A 110 -29.25 -1.84 2.11
#